data_AF-A0A9D7XAA3-F1
#
_entry.id   AF-A0A9D7XAA3-F1
#
_cell.length_a   1.000
_cell.length_b   1.000
_cell.length_c   1.000
_cell.angle_alpha   90.00
_cell.angle_beta   90.00
_cell.angle_gamma   90.00
#
_symmetry.space_group_name_H-M   'P 1'
#
loop_
_entity.id
_entity.type
_entity.pdbx_description
1 polymer ?
#
loop_
_entity_poly.entity_id
_entity_poly.type
_entity_poly.pdbx_seq_one_letter_code
_entity_poly.pdbx_strand_id
1 'polypeptide(L)' 'MEVGNAVLRFVEARDGRGEGLAGIDLEVTDPQSITAAATACGCAWDGDAVMVGGVRFSLQTSR' A
#
# COMPACT_ATOMS: atom_id res chain seq x y z
N MET A 1 9.94 11.07 -8.20
CA MET A 1 10.75 10.74 -9.39
C MET A 1 9.86 9.93 -10.31
N GLU A 2 9.62 10.42 -11.52
CA GLU A 2 8.85 9.66 -12.52
C GLU A 2 9.66 8.47 -13.01
N VAL A 3 9.01 7.31 -13.11
CA VAL A 3 9.51 6.11 -13.79
C VAL A 3 8.49 5.69 -14.86
N GLY A 4 8.78 4.67 -15.66
CA GLY A 4 7.96 4.35 -16.85
C GLY A 4 6.45 4.16 -16.60
N ASN A 5 6.06 3.71 -15.41
CA ASN A 5 4.67 3.42 -15.05
C ASN A 5 4.25 3.91 -13.66
N ALA A 6 5.06 4.72 -12.98
CA ALA A 6 4.81 5.09 -11.59
C ALA A 6 5.61 6.33 -11.15
N VAL A 7 5.30 6.82 -9.95
CA VAL A 7 6.07 7.87 -9.27
C VAL A 7 6.76 7.27 -8.04
N LEU A 8 8.10 7.31 -8.01
CA LEU A 8 8.88 6.92 -6.84
C LEU A 8 9.02 8.09 -5.86
N ARG A 9 8.75 7.84 -4.57
CA ARG A 9 8.95 8.79 -3.46
C ARG A 9 9.95 8.20 -2.47
N PHE A 10 10.98 8.97 -2.11
CA PHE A 10 11.88 8.64 -1.02
C PHE A 10 11.34 9.30 0.26
N VAL A 11 11.21 8.51 1.32
CA VAL A 11 10.71 8.94 2.62
C VAL A 11 11.68 8.51 3.70
N GLU A 12 11.72 9.25 4.79
CA GLU A 12 12.51 8.87 5.97
C GLU A 12 12.01 7.55 6.56
N ALA A 13 12.92 6.65 6.90
CA ALA A 13 12.59 5.40 7.57
C ALA A 13 12.14 5.67 9.00
N ARG A 14 10.97 5.15 9.39
CA ARG A 14 10.35 5.43 10.71
C ARG A 14 10.13 4.21 11.58
N ASP A 15 10.20 3.01 11.02
CA ASP A 15 9.80 1.77 11.68
C ASP A 15 10.99 0.86 12.05
N GLY A 16 12.23 1.35 11.89
CA GLY A 16 13.45 0.66 12.30
C GLY A 16 13.85 -0.53 11.41
N ARG A 17 13.17 -0.76 10.28
CA ARG A 17 13.49 -1.88 9.37
C ARG A 17 14.67 -1.62 8.43
N GLY A 18 15.21 -0.40 8.44
CA GLY A 18 16.26 0.04 7.53
C GLY A 18 15.73 0.54 6.20
N GLU A 19 16.62 0.63 5.21
CA GLU A 19 16.30 1.09 3.86
C GLU A 19 15.51 0.03 3.08
N GLY A 20 14.52 0.46 2.28
CA GLY A 20 13.75 -0.46 1.43
C GLY A 20 12.43 0.10 0.94
N LEU A 21 11.63 -0.78 0.32
CA LEU A 21 10.28 -0.45 -0.12
C LEU A 21 9.32 -0.51 1.07
N ALA A 22 8.80 0.64 1.48
CA ALA A 22 7.85 0.74 2.59
C ALA A 22 6.38 0.59 2.14
N GLY A 23 6.04 1.00 0.92
CA GLY A 23 4.66 0.95 0.45
C GLY A 23 4.46 1.32 -1.01
N ILE A 24 3.28 1.01 -1.51
CA ILE A 24 2.80 1.27 -2.87
C ILE A 24 1.41 1.88 -2.76
N ASP A 25 1.17 3.00 -3.44
CA ASP A 25 -0.17 3.56 -3.57
C ASP A 25 -0.77 3.09 -4.90
N LEU A 26 -1.97 2.51 -4.87
CA LEU A 26 -2.61 1.86 -6.00
C LEU A 26 -3.96 2.50 -6.29
N GLU A 27 -4.17 2.85 -7.55
CA GLU A 27 -5.50 3.13 -8.08
C GLU A 27 -6.24 1.80 -8.31
N VAL A 28 -7.40 1.66 -7.68
CA VAL A 28 -8.19 0.42 -7.72
C VAL A 28 -9.65 0.74 -8.01
N THR A 29 -10.32 -0.20 -8.68
CA THR A 29 -11.75 -0.07 -9.02
C THR A 29 -12.67 -0.51 -7.89
N ASP A 30 -12.20 -1.37 -6.98
CA ASP A 30 -13.00 -1.93 -5.87
C ASP A 30 -12.14 -2.10 -4.61
N PRO A 31 -11.92 -1.02 -3.83
CA PRO A 31 -11.15 -1.10 -2.60
C PRO A 31 -11.85 -1.95 -1.53
N GLN A 32 -13.19 -2.03 -1.54
CA GLN A 32 -13.95 -2.74 -0.51
C GLN A 32 -13.74 -4.25 -0.59
N SER A 33 -13.80 -4.82 -1.80
CA SER A 33 -13.50 -6.23 -2.03
C SER A 33 -12.09 -6.60 -1.59
N ILE A 34 -11.09 -5.75 -1.89
CA ILE A 34 -9.71 -5.96 -1.49
C ILE A 34 -9.58 -5.96 0.04
N THR A 35 -10.16 -4.99 0.73
CA THR A 35 -10.12 -4.91 2.19
C THR A 35 -10.84 -6.09 2.85
N ALA A 36 -11.96 -6.56 2.29
CA ALA A 36 -12.67 -7.74 2.77
C ALA A 36 -11.80 -9.01 2.64
N ALA A 37 -11.15 -9.21 1.49
CA ALA A 37 -10.23 -10.33 1.28
C ALA A 37 -9.02 -10.25 2.22
N ALA A 38 -8.43 -9.07 2.39
CA ALA A 38 -7.31 -8.87 3.30
C ALA A 38 -7.69 -9.15 4.76
N THR A 39 -8.90 -8.79 5.18
CA THR A 39 -9.44 -9.12 6.50
C THR A 39 -9.52 -10.64 6.69
N ALA A 40 -10.07 -11.36 5.71
CA ALA A 40 -10.16 -12.82 5.75
C ALA A 40 -8.78 -13.51 5.80
N CYS A 41 -7.76 -12.88 5.22
CA CYS A 41 -6.37 -13.36 5.25
C CYS A 41 -5.57 -12.88 6.48
N GLY A 42 -6.13 -12.06 7.37
CA GLY A 42 -5.39 -11.46 8.49
C GLY A 42 -4.36 -10.40 8.09
N CYS A 43 -4.53 -9.80 6.91
CA CYS A 43 -3.66 -8.79 6.30
C CYS A 43 -4.27 -7.38 6.29
N ALA A 44 -5.45 -7.19 6.90
CA ALA A 44 -6.07 -5.87 7.01
C ALA A 44 -5.14 -4.89 7.75
N TRP A 45 -5.08 -3.66 7.27
CA TRP A 45 -4.33 -2.57 7.88
C TRP A 45 -5.26 -1.36 8.00
N ASP A 46 -4.90 -0.40 8.85
CA ASP A 46 -5.76 0.74 9.17
C ASP A 46 -6.08 1.61 7.93
N GLY A 47 -7.29 2.19 7.91
CA GLY A 47 -7.81 3.04 6.83
C GLY A 47 -8.01 2.30 5.50
N ASP A 48 -7.73 2.98 4.39
CA ASP A 48 -7.81 2.45 3.03
C ASP A 48 -6.51 1.73 2.63
N ALA A 49 -6.01 0.83 3.47
CA ALA A 49 -4.75 0.13 3.20
C ALA A 49 -4.74 -1.34 3.67
N VAL A 50 -3.86 -2.13 3.06
CA VAL A 50 -3.59 -3.51 3.46
C VAL A 50 -2.09 -3.73 3.62
N MET A 51 -1.71 -4.68 4.48
CA MET A 51 -0.31 -5.00 4.75
C MET A 51 -0.01 -6.43 4.30
N VAL A 52 0.81 -6.59 3.26
CA VAL A 52 1.16 -7.91 2.73
C VAL A 52 2.68 -8.02 2.66
N GLY A 53 3.24 -9.03 3.33
CA GLY A 53 4.69 -9.27 3.34
C GLY A 53 5.51 -8.09 3.89
N GLY A 54 4.94 -7.26 4.76
CA GLY A 54 5.59 -6.06 5.30
C GLY A 54 5.55 -4.83 4.37
N VAL A 55 4.84 -4.89 3.24
CA VAL A 55 4.63 -3.73 2.37
C VAL A 55 3.21 -3.20 2.56
N ARG A 56 3.08 -1.89 2.75
CA ARG A 56 1.79 -1.21 2.82
C ARG A 56 1.26 -0.93 1.43
N PHE A 57 0.06 -1.41 1.12
CA PHE A 57 -0.64 -1.08 -0.11
C PHE A 57 -1.79 -0.12 0.23
N SER A 58 -1.67 1.14 -0.17
CA SER A 58 -2.72 2.15 0.01
C SER A 58 -3.63 2.14 -1.21
N LEU A 59 -4.94 2.04 -0.98
CA LEU A 59 -5.97 1.89 -1.99
C LEU A 59 -6.63 3.26 -2.22
N GLN A 60 -6.67 3.69 -3.46
CA GLN A 60 -7.36 4.92 -3.86
C GLN A 60 -8.25 4.63 -5.07
N THR A 61 -9.43 5.22 -5.12
CA THR A 61 -10.26 5.23 -6.32
C THR A 61 -10.06 6.56 -7.02
N SER A 62 -9.88 6.55 -8.34
CA SER A 62 -10.00 7.77 -9.13
C SER A 62 -11.42 8.33 -9.01
N ARG A 63 -11.49 9.66 -8.86
CA ARG A 63 -12.74 10.40 -8.74
C ARG A 63 -13.51 10.47 -10.05
#